data_AF-A0A6P7TI51-F1
#
_entry.id   AF-A0A6P7TI51-F1
#
_cell.length_a   1.000
_cell.length_b   1.000
_cell.length_c   1.000
_cell.angle_alpha   90.00
_cell.angle_beta   90.00
_cell.angle_gamma   90.00
#
_symmetry.space_group_name_H-M   'P 1'
#
loop_
_entity.id
_entity.type
_entity.pdbx_description
1 polymer ?
#
loop_
_entity_poly.entity_id
_entity_poly.type
_entity_poly.pdbx_seq_one_letter_code
_entity_poly.pdbx_strand_id
1 'polypeptide(L)'
;MLNQKGTLLFGLLVLCSVLSISFSTCTHKGVDHKQGAKWGEKCVKFTCHRSQVKVVQSACDDGAICRNVGSHWTKNCIDYTCVNHNGKLIVKKVTLRCKSHHHKCHKVGSHWNETIHGNCFTRKCVKKNHLPEIVKVSKC
;
A
#
# COMPACT_ATOMS: atom_id res chain seq x y z
N MET A 1 -49.99 -35.35 -67.60
CA MET A 1 -49.68 -36.54 -66.78
C MET A 1 -49.20 -36.04 -65.41
N LEU A 2 -49.63 -36.75 -64.35
CA LEU A 2 -49.33 -36.55 -62.92
C LEU A 2 -47.82 -36.21 -62.67
N ASN A 3 -47.34 -35.55 -61.59
CA ASN A 3 -47.63 -35.78 -60.17
C ASN A 3 -46.91 -34.76 -59.24
N GLN A 4 -47.59 -34.33 -58.17
CA GLN A 4 -47.18 -34.06 -56.76
C GLN A 4 -45.90 -33.28 -56.32
N LYS A 5 -46.19 -32.19 -55.55
CA LYS A 5 -45.79 -31.81 -54.16
C LYS A 5 -44.30 -31.68 -53.77
N GLY A 6 -43.98 -30.55 -53.10
CA GLY A 6 -42.87 -30.51 -52.12
C GLY A 6 -42.35 -29.12 -51.76
N THR A 7 -43.01 -28.44 -50.81
CA THR A 7 -42.47 -27.30 -50.04
C THR A 7 -41.16 -27.68 -49.35
N LEU A 8 -40.15 -26.80 -49.35
CA LEU A 8 -39.12 -26.74 -48.29
C LEU A 8 -38.51 -25.33 -48.22
N LEU A 9 -38.99 -24.55 -47.24
CA LEU A 9 -38.28 -23.39 -46.71
C LEU A 9 -36.91 -23.86 -46.23
N PHE A 10 -35.84 -23.51 -46.94
CA PHE A 10 -34.50 -23.60 -46.37
C PHE A 10 -34.28 -22.38 -45.49
N GLY A 11 -34.48 -22.62 -44.19
CA GLY A 11 -34.21 -21.68 -43.13
C GLY A 11 -32.78 -21.15 -43.21
N LEU A 12 -32.66 -19.83 -43.07
CA LEU A 12 -31.45 -19.17 -42.62
C LEU A 12 -31.10 -19.74 -41.23
N LEU A 13 -30.37 -20.85 -41.20
CA LEU A 13 -29.58 -21.26 -40.05
C LEU A 13 -28.45 -20.25 -39.93
N VAL A 14 -28.75 -19.13 -39.27
CA VAL A 14 -27.76 -18.27 -38.66
C VAL A 14 -27.05 -19.14 -37.63
N LEU A 15 -25.97 -19.78 -38.06
CA LEU A 15 -24.92 -20.28 -37.19
C LEU A 15 -24.34 -19.07 -36.47
N CYS A 16 -25.03 -18.60 -35.44
CA CYS A 16 -24.40 -17.95 -34.31
C CYS A 16 -23.49 -19.03 -33.70
N SER A 17 -22.33 -19.22 -34.30
CA SER A 17 -21.15 -19.71 -33.60
C SER A 17 -20.96 -18.72 -32.45
N VAL A 18 -21.60 -19.03 -31.33
CA VAL A 18 -21.22 -18.53 -30.02
C VAL A 18 -19.76 -18.88 -29.89
N LEU A 19 -18.90 -17.95 -30.30
CA LEU A 19 -17.60 -17.80 -29.67
C LEU A 19 -17.96 -17.66 -28.19
N SER A 20 -17.90 -18.78 -27.48
CA SER A 20 -17.90 -18.81 -26.04
C SER A 20 -16.66 -18.02 -25.66
N ILE A 21 -16.76 -16.70 -25.61
CA ILE A 21 -15.75 -15.84 -25.00
C ILE A 21 -15.81 -16.28 -23.55
N SER A 22 -14.97 -17.26 -23.21
CA SER A 22 -14.78 -17.70 -21.85
C SER A 22 -14.12 -16.52 -21.15
N PHE A 23 -14.96 -15.63 -20.64
CA PHE A 23 -14.51 -14.53 -19.80
C PHE A 23 -13.98 -15.21 -18.54
N SER A 24 -12.66 -15.35 -18.46
CA SER A 24 -12.01 -15.90 -17.27
C SER A 24 -12.46 -15.10 -16.05
N THR A 25 -13.06 -15.77 -15.08
CA THR A 25 -13.44 -15.19 -13.80
C THR A 25 -12.49 -15.63 -12.71
N CYS A 26 -12.43 -14.85 -11.64
CA CYS A 26 -11.68 -15.19 -10.43
C CYS A 26 -12.62 -15.07 -9.23
N THR A 27 -12.73 -16.14 -8.43
CA THR A 27 -13.47 -16.10 -7.16
C THR A 27 -12.55 -15.63 -6.05
N HIS A 28 -12.94 -14.58 -5.33
CA HIS A 28 -12.22 -14.05 -4.18
C HIS A 28 -13.18 -13.85 -3.02
N LYS A 29 -12.95 -14.56 -1.90
CA LYS A 29 -13.82 -14.55 -0.70
C LYS A 29 -15.31 -14.80 -1.04
N GLY A 30 -15.57 -15.73 -1.95
CA GLY A 30 -16.93 -16.10 -2.38
C GLY A 30 -17.59 -15.15 -3.39
N VAL A 31 -16.88 -14.14 -3.88
CA VAL A 31 -17.38 -13.21 -4.90
C VAL A 31 -16.62 -13.40 -6.20
N ASP A 32 -17.34 -13.46 -7.32
CA ASP A 32 -16.76 -13.60 -8.64
C ASP A 32 -16.43 -12.24 -9.28
N HIS A 33 -15.20 -12.14 -9.79
CA HIS A 33 -14.71 -10.97 -10.49
C HIS A 33 -14.35 -11.31 -11.93
N LYS A 34 -14.76 -10.46 -12.88
CA LYS A 34 -14.41 -10.57 -14.30
C LYS A 34 -12.92 -10.30 -14.51
N GLN A 35 -12.36 -10.87 -15.57
CA GLN A 35 -11.01 -10.56 -16.06
C GLN A 35 -10.75 -9.04 -16.10
N GLY A 36 -9.62 -8.60 -15.53
CA GLY A 36 -9.20 -7.21 -15.48
C GLY A 36 -9.91 -6.36 -14.42
N ALA A 37 -10.96 -6.87 -13.76
CA ALA A 37 -11.61 -6.14 -12.67
C ALA A 37 -10.59 -5.83 -11.56
N LYS A 38 -10.71 -4.65 -10.95
CA LYS A 38 -9.90 -4.21 -9.81
C LYS A 38 -10.81 -3.99 -8.62
N TRP A 39 -10.45 -4.52 -7.47
CA TRP A 39 -11.24 -4.39 -6.24
C TRP A 39 -10.33 -4.39 -5.00
N GLY A 40 -10.93 -4.27 -3.82
CA GLY A 40 -10.23 -4.25 -2.54
C GLY A 40 -10.41 -2.93 -1.79
N GLU A 41 -10.10 -2.96 -0.51
CA GLU A 41 -10.33 -1.85 0.41
C GLU A 41 -9.04 -1.11 0.72
N LYS A 42 -9.16 0.22 0.87
CA LYS A 42 -8.05 1.10 1.29
C LYS A 42 -6.75 0.83 0.50
N CYS A 43 -5.72 0.37 1.20
CA CYS A 43 -4.36 0.18 0.71
C CYS A 43 -4.06 -1.25 0.22
N VAL A 44 -5.08 -2.09 0.07
CA VAL A 44 -4.97 -3.43 -0.49
C VAL A 44 -5.86 -3.53 -1.72
N LYS A 45 -5.25 -3.78 -2.88
CA LYS A 45 -5.97 -3.90 -4.14
C LYS A 45 -5.61 -5.19 -4.85
N PHE A 46 -6.62 -5.77 -5.47
CA PHE A 46 -6.54 -7.01 -6.22
C PHE A 46 -6.97 -6.77 -7.67
N THR A 47 -6.56 -7.67 -8.55
CA THR A 47 -7.10 -7.78 -9.89
C THR A 47 -7.29 -9.24 -10.29
N CYS A 48 -8.25 -9.51 -11.16
CA CYS A 48 -8.43 -10.82 -11.75
C CYS A 48 -7.62 -10.88 -13.04
N HIS A 49 -6.67 -11.81 -13.12
CA HIS A 49 -5.85 -11.98 -14.30
C HIS A 49 -5.64 -13.46 -14.60
N ARG A 50 -6.17 -13.93 -15.74
CA ARG A 50 -6.08 -15.32 -16.23
C ARG A 50 -6.61 -16.32 -15.20
N SER A 51 -7.84 -16.09 -14.73
CA SER A 51 -8.51 -16.89 -13.70
C SER A 51 -7.78 -16.94 -12.34
N GLN A 52 -6.81 -16.06 -12.11
CA GLN A 52 -6.10 -15.93 -10.84
C GLN A 52 -6.29 -14.55 -10.23
N VAL A 53 -6.54 -14.51 -8.92
CA VAL A 53 -6.49 -13.27 -8.16
C VAL A 53 -5.02 -12.86 -7.98
N LYS A 54 -4.68 -11.66 -8.42
CA LYS A 54 -3.36 -11.05 -8.23
C LYS A 54 -3.47 -9.85 -7.30
N VAL A 55 -2.54 -9.72 -6.37
CA VAL A 55 -2.40 -8.51 -5.55
C VAL A 55 -1.68 -7.47 -6.39
N VAL A 56 -2.33 -6.34 -6.63
CA VAL A 56 -1.74 -5.21 -7.37
C VAL A 56 -1.28 -4.09 -6.46
N GLN A 57 -1.79 -4.04 -5.22
CA GLN A 57 -1.32 -3.12 -4.19
C GLN A 57 -1.38 -3.81 -2.84
N SER A 58 -0.29 -3.72 -2.09
CA SER A 58 -0.17 -4.18 -0.71
C SER A 58 0.63 -3.15 0.07
N ALA A 59 -0.07 -2.29 0.80
CA ALA A 59 0.52 -1.15 1.49
C ALA A 59 -0.14 -0.94 2.87
N CYS A 60 0.60 -0.38 3.81
CA CYS A 60 0.05 0.01 5.11
C CYS A 60 -0.72 1.32 4.98
N ASP A 61 -1.87 1.39 5.65
CA ASP A 61 -2.61 2.63 5.84
C ASP A 61 -1.97 3.42 6.99
N ASP A 62 -1.34 4.56 6.71
CA ASP A 62 -0.76 5.46 7.73
C ASP A 62 -1.76 6.52 8.25
N GLY A 63 -3.03 6.42 7.83
CA GLY A 63 -4.12 7.35 8.12
C GLY A 63 -4.21 8.53 7.15
N ALA A 64 -3.20 8.78 6.32
CA ALA A 64 -3.22 9.83 5.31
C ALA A 64 -2.99 9.27 3.90
N ILE A 65 -2.03 8.36 3.75
CA ILE A 65 -1.67 7.74 2.48
C ILE A 65 -1.34 6.25 2.64
N CYS A 66 -1.36 5.53 1.52
CA CYS A 66 -0.89 4.16 1.46
C CYS A 66 0.63 4.12 1.33
N ARG A 67 1.29 3.54 2.33
CA ARG A 67 2.75 3.38 2.39
C ARG A 67 3.14 1.98 1.96
N ASN A 68 3.99 1.87 0.93
CA ASN A 68 4.46 0.58 0.45
C ASN A 68 5.16 -0.22 1.56
N VAL A 69 5.03 -1.55 1.54
CA VAL A 69 5.78 -2.43 2.44
C VAL A 69 7.28 -2.17 2.28
N GLY A 70 8.00 -2.09 3.40
CA GLY A 70 9.42 -1.75 3.45
C GLY A 70 9.72 -0.26 3.39
N SER A 71 8.71 0.60 3.17
CA SER A 71 8.93 2.06 3.24
C SER A 71 9.18 2.52 4.67
N HIS A 72 10.03 3.54 4.79
CA HIS A 72 10.37 4.20 6.04
C HIS A 72 10.03 5.69 5.97
N TRP A 73 9.46 6.24 7.03
CA TRP A 73 9.15 7.67 7.09
C TRP A 73 9.20 8.18 8.52
N THR A 74 9.32 9.50 8.66
CA THR A 74 9.25 10.19 9.95
C THR A 74 7.98 11.04 9.99
N LYS A 75 7.18 10.89 11.05
CA LYS A 75 6.03 11.77 11.33
C LYS A 75 6.08 12.14 12.81
N ASN A 76 5.96 13.43 13.13
CA ASN A 76 6.01 13.95 14.50
C ASN A 76 7.27 13.51 15.29
N CYS A 77 8.44 13.49 14.64
CA CYS A 77 9.70 12.97 15.20
C CYS A 77 9.63 11.52 15.69
N ILE A 78 8.75 10.71 15.08
CA ILE A 78 8.67 9.27 15.26
C ILE A 78 8.98 8.63 13.91
N ASP A 79 9.91 7.69 13.89
CA ASP A 79 10.19 6.88 12.72
C ASP A 79 9.25 5.69 12.68
N TYR A 80 8.69 5.47 11.50
CA TYR A 80 7.78 4.37 11.20
C TYR A 80 8.32 3.56 10.03
N THR A 81 7.86 2.32 9.95
CA THR A 81 8.06 1.45 8.81
C THR A 81 6.78 0.69 8.51
N CYS A 82 6.47 0.50 7.24
CA CYS A 82 5.40 -0.42 6.85
C CYS A 82 5.97 -1.82 6.74
N VAL A 83 5.37 -2.79 7.42
CA VAL A 83 5.79 -4.20 7.37
C VAL A 83 4.61 -5.10 7.07
N ASN A 84 4.88 -6.19 6.36
CA ASN A 84 3.97 -7.32 6.27
C ASN A 84 4.40 -8.36 7.30
N HIS A 85 3.59 -8.57 8.33
CA HIS A 85 3.83 -9.55 9.38
C HIS A 85 2.77 -10.65 9.29
N ASN A 86 3.15 -11.81 8.79
CA ASN A 86 2.28 -12.98 8.60
C ASN A 86 0.99 -12.66 7.83
N GLY A 87 1.10 -11.93 6.72
CA GLY A 87 -0.04 -11.52 5.88
C GLY A 87 -0.78 -10.28 6.38
N LYS A 88 -0.42 -9.75 7.56
CA LYS A 88 -1.00 -8.51 8.10
C LYS A 88 -0.09 -7.31 7.79
N LEU A 89 -0.66 -6.29 7.17
CA LEU A 89 0.03 -5.02 6.91
C LEU A 89 -0.05 -4.12 8.14
N ILE A 90 1.11 -3.77 8.71
CA ILE A 90 1.23 -3.05 9.98
C ILE A 90 2.17 -1.87 9.82
N VAL A 91 1.71 -0.69 10.26
CA VAL A 91 2.60 0.46 10.51
C VAL A 91 3.31 0.21 11.84
N LYS A 92 4.60 -0.12 11.79
CA LYS A 92 5.42 -0.35 12.97
C LYS A 92 6.15 0.93 13.35
N LYS A 93 6.00 1.35 14.61
CA LYS A 93 6.85 2.38 15.23
C LYS A 93 8.26 1.80 15.43
N VAL A 94 9.26 2.48 14.87
CA VAL A 94 10.66 2.05 14.90
C VAL A 94 11.40 2.70 16.05
N THR A 95 11.49 4.04 16.04
CA THR A 95 12.21 4.78 17.07
C THR A 95 11.62 6.17 17.26
N LEU A 96 11.77 6.68 18.47
CA LEU A 96 11.54 8.09 18.79
C LEU A 96 12.81 8.89 18.47
N ARG A 97 12.64 10.17 18.12
CA ARG A 97 13.71 11.13 17.81
C ARG A 97 13.59 12.34 18.72
N CYS A 98 14.70 13.04 18.94
CA CYS A 98 14.66 14.33 19.64
C CYS A 98 14.11 15.41 18.72
N LYS A 99 13.25 16.29 19.24
CA LYS A 99 12.77 17.48 18.52
C LYS A 99 13.50 18.71 19.05
N SER A 100 14.26 19.38 18.18
CA SER A 100 15.01 20.58 18.53
C SER A 100 14.09 21.78 18.77
N HIS A 101 14.64 22.89 19.27
CA HIS A 101 13.92 24.14 19.45
C HIS A 101 13.30 24.63 18.13
N HIS A 102 14.04 24.52 17.02
CA HIS A 102 13.57 24.81 15.66
C HIS A 102 12.72 23.70 15.03
N HIS A 103 12.15 22.81 15.84
CA HIS A 103 11.27 21.71 15.43
C HIS A 103 11.90 20.66 14.49
N LYS A 104 13.23 20.64 14.36
CA LYS A 104 13.96 19.64 13.57
C LYS A 104 14.05 18.32 14.35
N CYS A 105 13.86 17.19 13.66
CA CYS A 105 13.95 15.87 14.27
C CYS A 105 15.35 15.28 14.14
N HIS A 106 15.97 14.95 15.27
CA HIS A 106 17.35 14.43 15.36
C HIS A 106 17.34 12.96 15.81
N LYS A 107 18.08 12.11 15.09
CA LYS A 107 18.20 10.69 15.45
C LYS A 107 18.89 10.56 16.81
N VAL A 108 18.52 9.54 17.58
CA VAL A 108 19.29 9.16 18.77
C VAL A 108 20.75 8.91 18.37
N GLY A 109 21.69 9.43 19.15
CA GLY A 109 23.13 9.40 18.90
C GLY A 109 23.67 10.59 18.10
N SER A 110 22.80 11.36 17.42
CA SER A 110 23.26 12.53 16.66
C SER A 110 23.64 13.72 17.55
N HIS A 111 24.56 14.55 17.03
CA HIS A 111 25.00 15.81 17.63
C HIS A 111 24.70 16.95 16.66
N TRP A 112 24.37 18.12 17.18
CA TRP A 112 24.17 19.33 16.37
C TRP A 112 24.45 20.57 17.19
N ASN A 113 24.78 21.66 16.50
CA ASN A 113 24.84 22.99 17.11
C ASN A 113 23.47 23.66 17.01
N GLU A 114 23.05 24.32 18.07
CA GLU A 114 21.78 25.05 18.14
C GLU A 114 21.97 26.38 18.85
N THR A 115 21.51 27.46 18.23
CA THR A 115 21.57 28.82 18.79
C THR A 115 20.21 29.20 19.36
N ILE A 116 20.16 29.39 20.68
CA ILE A 116 18.96 29.83 21.39
C ILE A 116 19.26 31.18 22.01
N HIS A 117 18.52 32.20 21.61
CA HIS A 117 18.68 33.59 22.10
C HIS A 117 20.15 34.07 22.01
N GLY A 118 20.77 33.91 20.83
CA GLY A 118 22.16 34.33 20.58
C GLY A 118 23.25 33.44 21.19
N ASN A 119 22.89 32.44 22.00
CA ASN A 119 23.85 31.52 22.60
C ASN A 119 23.91 30.20 21.83
N CYS A 120 25.09 29.82 21.35
CA CYS A 120 25.30 28.54 20.66
C CYS A 120 25.61 27.40 21.65
N PHE A 121 24.94 26.27 21.47
CA PHE A 121 25.16 25.05 22.24
C PHE A 121 25.33 23.84 21.33
N THR A 122 26.33 23.00 21.61
CA THR A 122 26.40 21.66 21.06
C THR A 122 25.46 20.76 21.86
N ARG A 123 24.50 20.16 21.16
CA ARG A 123 23.47 19.26 21.69
C ARG A 123 23.72 17.83 21.23
N LYS A 124 23.25 16.87 22.01
CA LYS A 124 23.22 15.44 21.65
C LYS A 124 21.84 14.88 21.93
N CYS A 125 21.33 14.05 21.03
CA CYS A 125 20.14 13.26 21.28
C CYS A 125 20.57 11.93 21.89
N VAL A 126 20.15 11.65 23.12
CA VAL A 126 20.46 10.39 23.82
C VAL A 126 19.19 9.61 24.11
N LYS A 127 19.30 8.31 24.36
CA LYS A 127 18.18 7.48 24.81
C LYS A 127 18.30 7.29 26.32
N LYS A 128 17.31 7.75 27.08
CA LYS A 128 17.22 7.58 28.54
C LYS A 128 15.85 7.02 28.88
N ASN A 129 15.79 5.93 29.63
CA ASN A 129 14.54 5.25 30.00
C ASN A 129 13.58 5.03 28.81
N HIS A 130 14.12 4.54 27.70
CA HIS A 130 13.39 4.29 26.45
C HIS A 130 12.87 5.53 25.69
N LEU A 131 13.14 6.74 26.17
CA LEU A 131 12.74 8.01 25.55
C LEU A 131 13.96 8.79 25.03
N PRO A 132 13.81 9.57 23.94
CA PRO A 132 14.86 10.45 23.45
C PRO A 132 14.91 11.73 24.29
N GLU A 133 16.11 12.12 24.73
CA GLU A 133 16.35 13.35 25.49
C GLU A 133 17.44 14.18 24.81
N ILE A 134 17.27 15.50 24.83
CA ILE A 134 18.28 16.45 24.35
C ILE A 134 19.15 16.85 25.53
N VAL A 135 20.43 16.51 25.47
CA VAL A 135 21.42 16.97 26.45
C VAL A 135 22.30 18.07 25.85
N LYS A 136 22.64 19.07 26.66
CA LYS A 136 23.68 20.04 26.33
C LYS A 136 25.04 19.41 26.60
N VAL A 137 25.91 19.42 25.60
CA VAL A 137 27.27 18.88 25.70
C VAL A 137 28.25 20.00 26.06
N SER A 138 28.24 21.08 25.29
CA SER A 138 29.13 22.22 25.47
C SER A 138 28.51 23.49 24.88
N LYS A 139 29.19 24.62 25.03
CA LYS A 139 29.01 25.73 24.09
C LYS A 139 29.68 25.35 22.75
N CYS A 140 29.16 25.90 21.67
CA CYS A 140 29.97 26.10 20.48
C CYS A 140 30.91 27.28 20.77
#